data_AF-A0A5S5AWC9-F1
#
_entry.id   AF-A0A5S5AWC9-F1
#
_cell.length_a   1.000
_cell.length_b   1.000
_cell.length_c   1.000
_cell.angle_alpha   90.00
_cell.angle_beta   90.00
_cell.angle_gamma   90.00
#
_symmetry.space_group_name_H-M   'P 1'
#
loop_
_entity.id
_entity.type
_entity.pdbx_description
1 polymer ?
#
loop_
_entity_poly.entity_id
_entity_poly.type
_entity_poly.pdbx_seq_one_letter_code
_entity_poly.pdbx_strand_id
1 'polypeptide(L)'
;MLREFPADLHVHTCLSPCADPEMVPPNILNMANLMGIKIVGVCDHNSAGNLEAIMIASRTYDILILPGIEVQSTEEIHILCFFENLKKTFEFQEFLYRHLPDKKNRPEYFGHQHVVDFRGNVTGEEEKLLIASAALSVDEISKKVIELGGIFIPAHVDRRTFSILGQLGFIPDYLEPDAVEFSRNITLEEARVKFPDIIGKYPVVFSSDAHRLEDMVFQKTYLLLEEPTFEEIKRAFKGIDGRRVILKE
;
A
#
# COMPACT_ATOMS: atom_id res chain seq x y z
N MET A 1 -17.83 17.33 10.06
CA MET A 1 -17.25 18.43 9.25
C MET A 1 -16.03 17.87 8.53
N LEU A 2 -16.00 17.99 7.21
CA LEU A 2 -14.90 17.51 6.38
C LEU A 2 -13.63 18.33 6.57
N ARG A 3 -12.48 17.64 6.62
CA ARG A 3 -11.12 18.17 6.81
C ARG A 3 -10.15 17.39 5.92
N GLU A 4 -9.03 18.02 5.59
CA GLU A 4 -7.99 17.38 4.76
C GLU A 4 -7.02 16.58 5.63
N PHE A 5 -6.78 15.34 5.23
CA PHE A 5 -5.82 14.44 5.86
C PHE A 5 -4.73 14.08 4.86
N PRO A 6 -3.48 14.53 5.07
CA PRO A 6 -2.34 14.10 4.26
C PRO A 6 -2.09 12.60 4.47
N ALA A 7 -1.89 11.87 3.39
CA ALA A 7 -1.77 10.43 3.37
C ALA A 7 -0.57 9.99 2.53
N ASP A 8 0.06 8.93 2.98
CA ASP A 8 0.98 8.10 2.21
C ASP A 8 0.47 6.67 2.29
N LEU A 9 -0.01 6.13 1.18
CA LEU A 9 -0.71 4.84 1.19
C LEU A 9 0.22 3.66 0.89
N HIS A 10 1.51 3.89 0.64
CA HIS A 10 2.41 2.84 0.20
C HIS A 10 3.79 2.97 0.85
N VAL A 11 3.93 2.37 2.03
CA VAL A 11 5.17 2.33 2.81
C VAL A 11 5.51 0.88 3.14
N HIS A 12 6.75 0.50 2.90
CA HIS A 12 7.29 -0.81 3.31
C HIS A 12 7.95 -0.71 4.67
N THR A 13 7.86 -1.78 5.46
CA THR A 13 8.70 -1.95 6.65
C THR A 13 9.93 -2.79 6.31
N CYS A 14 10.83 -2.95 7.27
CA CYS A 14 11.98 -3.86 7.18
C CYS A 14 11.62 -5.35 7.00
N LEU A 15 10.32 -5.69 6.89
CA LEU A 15 9.85 -7.03 6.50
C LEU A 15 9.98 -7.23 4.98
N SER A 16 9.82 -6.18 4.18
CA SER A 16 10.08 -6.26 2.74
C SER A 16 11.59 -6.41 2.51
N PRO A 17 12.03 -7.41 1.75
CA PRO A 17 13.46 -7.74 1.64
C PRO A 17 14.30 -6.61 0.99
N CYS A 18 13.66 -5.79 0.14
CA CYS A 18 14.27 -4.64 -0.53
C CYS A 18 14.19 -3.34 0.28
N ALA A 19 13.58 -3.33 1.47
CA ALA A 19 13.51 -2.16 2.33
C ALA A 19 14.70 -2.09 3.28
N ASP A 20 15.10 -0.88 3.65
CA ASP A 20 16.22 -0.67 4.57
C ASP A 20 15.87 -1.23 5.97
N PRO A 21 16.84 -1.79 6.72
CA PRO A 21 16.62 -2.27 8.08
C PRO A 21 16.10 -1.20 9.05
N GLU A 22 16.27 0.08 8.72
CA GLU A 22 15.78 1.22 9.49
C GLU A 22 14.28 1.48 9.34
N MET A 23 13.60 0.81 8.39
CA MET A 23 12.15 0.88 8.18
C MET A 23 11.37 0.11 9.26
N VAL A 24 11.70 0.39 10.53
CA VAL A 24 11.02 -0.15 11.71
C VAL A 24 9.88 0.77 12.17
N PRO A 25 8.87 0.24 12.90
CA PRO A 25 7.72 1.01 13.35
C PRO A 25 8.01 2.41 13.95
N PRO A 26 8.90 2.58 14.95
CA PRO A 26 9.13 3.90 15.54
C PRO A 26 9.71 4.90 14.54
N ASN A 27 10.55 4.46 13.59
CA ASN A 27 11.18 5.35 12.63
C ASN A 27 10.17 5.83 11.59
N ILE A 28 9.36 4.92 11.05
CA ILE A 28 8.28 5.24 10.10
C ILE A 28 7.30 6.23 10.73
N LEU A 29 6.87 5.98 11.98
CA LEU A 29 5.93 6.85 12.69
C LEU A 29 6.52 8.22 13.00
N ASN A 30 7.79 8.28 13.40
CA ASN A 30 8.49 9.56 13.62
C ASN A 30 8.63 10.36 12.33
N MET A 31 8.98 9.72 11.22
CA MET A 31 9.07 10.36 9.91
C MET A 31 7.70 10.87 9.46
N ALA A 32 6.67 10.02 9.54
CA ALA A 32 5.30 10.40 9.20
C ALA A 32 4.82 11.59 10.04
N ASN A 33 5.10 11.60 11.35
CA ASN A 33 4.77 12.71 12.24
C ASN A 33 5.53 14.00 11.90
N LEU A 34 6.84 13.90 11.62
CA LEU A 34 7.68 15.02 11.18
C LEU A 34 7.13 15.65 9.89
N MET A 35 6.63 14.81 8.99
CA MET A 35 6.01 15.21 7.75
C MET A 35 4.56 15.67 7.89
N GLY A 36 3.92 15.49 9.04
CA GLY A 36 2.49 15.78 9.22
C GLY A 36 1.57 14.86 8.41
N ILE A 37 2.02 13.65 8.07
CA ILE A 37 1.18 12.60 7.49
C ILE A 37 0.24 12.08 8.58
N LYS A 38 -1.05 11.94 8.23
CA LYS A 38 -2.12 11.50 9.15
C LYS A 38 -2.64 10.10 8.86
N ILE A 39 -2.38 9.59 7.66
CA ILE A 39 -2.77 8.24 7.24
C ILE A 39 -1.55 7.60 6.59
N VAL A 40 -1.11 6.46 7.11
CA VAL A 40 0.00 5.67 6.56
C VAL A 40 -0.52 4.29 6.19
N GLY A 41 -0.47 3.97 4.90
CA GLY A 41 -0.67 2.63 4.37
C GLY A 41 0.62 1.84 4.45
N VAL A 42 0.61 0.76 5.22
CA VAL A 42 1.76 -0.12 5.38
C VAL A 42 1.49 -1.37 4.55
N CYS A 43 2.35 -1.62 3.57
CA CYS A 43 2.11 -2.58 2.48
C CYS A 43 3.36 -3.39 2.18
N ASP A 44 3.83 -4.19 3.15
CA ASP A 44 4.96 -5.07 2.88
C ASP A 44 4.64 -6.07 1.76
N HIS A 45 5.67 -6.47 1.01
CA HIS A 45 5.51 -7.42 -0.08
C HIS A 45 4.91 -8.72 0.45
N ASN A 46 3.72 -9.05 -0.07
CA ASN A 46 2.99 -10.28 0.18
C ASN A 46 2.77 -10.66 1.66
N SER A 47 2.99 -9.76 2.63
CA SER A 47 2.95 -10.06 4.05
C SER A 47 2.41 -8.91 4.89
N ALA A 48 1.83 -9.26 6.03
CA ALA A 48 1.29 -8.40 7.07
C ALA A 48 2.06 -8.53 8.40
N GLY A 49 3.20 -9.22 8.40
CA GLY A 49 3.92 -9.64 9.62
C GLY A 49 4.27 -8.51 10.59
N ASN A 50 4.51 -7.28 10.11
CA ASN A 50 4.84 -6.13 10.94
C ASN A 50 3.64 -5.20 11.23
N LEU A 51 2.43 -5.51 10.74
CA LEU A 51 1.27 -4.64 10.91
C LEU A 51 0.83 -4.53 12.38
N GLU A 52 0.83 -5.63 13.13
CA GLU A 52 0.48 -5.57 14.56
C GLU A 52 1.46 -4.68 15.33
N ALA A 53 2.76 -4.85 15.08
CA ALA A 53 3.81 -4.07 15.73
C ALA A 53 3.66 -2.57 15.48
N ILE A 54 3.46 -2.15 14.22
CA ILE A 54 3.29 -0.73 13.90
C ILE A 54 1.97 -0.15 14.37
N MET A 55 0.88 -0.92 14.37
CA MET A 55 -0.40 -0.48 14.94
C MET A 55 -0.36 -0.35 16.47
N ILE A 56 0.44 -1.15 17.17
CA ILE A 56 0.69 -0.96 18.61
C ILE A 56 1.53 0.32 18.82
N ALA A 57 2.61 0.49 18.05
CA ALA A 57 3.48 1.65 18.14
C ALA A 57 2.75 2.97 17.82
N SER A 58 1.80 2.95 16.88
CA SER A 58 1.07 4.14 16.44
C SER A 58 0.09 4.69 17.47
N ARG A 59 -0.25 3.95 18.54
CA ARG A 59 -1.23 4.38 19.56
C ARG A 59 -0.85 5.68 20.28
N THR A 60 0.43 6.04 20.28
CA THR A 60 0.93 7.30 20.86
C THR A 60 1.05 8.44 19.83
N TYR A 61 0.64 8.20 18.59
CA TYR A 61 0.70 9.14 17.48
C TYR A 61 -0.72 9.50 17.01
N ASP A 62 -0.90 10.73 16.52
CA ASP A 62 -2.12 11.14 15.81
C ASP A 62 -2.01 10.75 14.33
N ILE A 63 -1.89 9.44 14.08
CA ILE A 63 -1.69 8.81 12.77
C ILE A 63 -2.54 7.53 12.70
N LEU A 64 -3.38 7.43 11.67
CA LEU A 64 -4.05 6.19 11.31
C LEU A 64 -3.06 5.30 10.54
N ILE A 65 -2.86 4.08 11.01
CA ILE A 65 -2.28 3.01 10.19
C ILE A 65 -3.41 2.31 9.43
N LEU A 66 -3.30 2.31 8.11
CA LEU A 66 -4.16 1.55 7.21
C LEU A 66 -3.47 0.20 6.91
N PRO A 67 -3.95 -0.92 7.48
CA PRO A 67 -3.25 -2.20 7.35
C PRO A 67 -3.45 -2.77 5.95
N GLY A 68 -2.35 -2.91 5.21
CA GLY A 68 -2.36 -3.42 3.84
C GLY A 68 -1.28 -4.45 3.56
N ILE A 69 -1.31 -4.98 2.34
CA ILE A 69 -0.30 -5.86 1.76
C ILE A 69 -0.12 -5.41 0.30
N GLU A 70 1.12 -5.24 -0.16
CA GLU A 70 1.40 -5.12 -1.60
C GLU A 70 1.55 -6.53 -2.17
N VAL A 71 0.60 -6.94 -3.00
CA VAL A 71 0.62 -8.27 -3.64
C VAL A 71 1.21 -8.18 -5.03
N GLN A 72 2.15 -9.07 -5.34
CA GLN A 72 2.62 -9.27 -6.72
C GLN A 72 1.85 -10.44 -7.36
N SER A 73 1.06 -10.13 -8.40
CA SER A 73 0.27 -11.12 -9.14
C SER A 73 1.12 -11.99 -10.09
N THR A 74 0.50 -13.00 -10.69
CA THR A 74 1.15 -13.85 -11.70
C THR A 74 1.51 -13.10 -12.98
N GLU A 75 0.81 -12.00 -13.27
CA GLU A 75 1.11 -11.07 -14.37
C GLU A 75 2.25 -10.11 -14.02
N GLU A 76 2.86 -10.26 -12.84
CA GLU A 76 3.83 -9.32 -12.30
C GLU A 76 3.23 -7.91 -12.23
N ILE A 77 2.04 -7.79 -11.64
CA ILE A 77 1.38 -6.51 -11.32
C ILE A 77 1.36 -6.39 -9.81
N HIS A 78 1.79 -5.24 -9.29
CA HIS A 78 1.68 -4.93 -7.87
C HIS A 78 0.32 -4.29 -7.56
N ILE A 79 -0.30 -4.74 -6.48
CA ILE A 79 -1.62 -4.31 -6.04
C ILE A 79 -1.58 -4.03 -4.54
N LEU A 80 -2.01 -2.85 -4.13
CA LEU A 80 -2.24 -2.54 -2.73
C LEU A 80 -3.61 -3.07 -2.31
N CYS A 81 -3.60 -3.93 -1.29
CA CYS A 81 -4.79 -4.55 -0.73
C CYS A 81 -4.94 -4.11 0.74
N PHE A 82 -5.91 -3.24 1.05
CA PHE A 82 -6.15 -2.78 2.42
C PHE A 82 -7.41 -3.37 3.02
N PHE A 83 -7.41 -3.52 4.34
CA PHE A 83 -8.56 -4.02 5.08
C PHE A 83 -8.84 -3.18 6.32
N GLU A 84 -10.05 -3.34 6.85
CA GLU A 84 -10.55 -2.57 7.99
C GLU A 84 -9.77 -2.82 9.28
N ASN A 85 -9.22 -4.03 9.44
CA ASN A 85 -8.55 -4.45 10.66
C ASN A 85 -7.63 -5.66 10.40
N LEU A 86 -6.72 -5.91 11.36
CA LEU A 86 -5.76 -7.01 11.31
C LEU A 86 -6.40 -8.38 11.08
N LYS A 87 -7.61 -8.63 11.60
CA LYS A 87 -8.28 -9.91 11.41
C LYS A 87 -8.55 -10.18 9.92
N LYS A 88 -9.10 -9.20 9.20
CA LYS A 88 -9.32 -9.30 7.75
C LYS A 88 -8.00 -9.33 6.98
N THR A 89 -7.01 -8.54 7.38
CA THR A 89 -5.69 -8.54 6.73
C THR A 89 -4.99 -9.90 6.86
N PHE A 90 -5.04 -10.53 8.04
CA PHE A 90 -4.49 -11.88 8.22
C PHE A 90 -5.29 -12.95 7.48
N GLU A 91 -6.62 -12.82 7.40
CA GLU A 91 -7.43 -13.72 6.56
C GLU A 91 -7.01 -13.65 5.08
N PHE A 92 -6.74 -12.45 4.58
CA PHE A 92 -6.19 -12.25 3.23
C PHE A 92 -4.77 -12.80 3.09
N GLN A 93 -3.90 -12.59 4.08
CA GLN A 93 -2.56 -13.16 4.09
C GLN A 93 -2.58 -14.69 4.01
N GLU A 94 -3.42 -15.37 4.79
CA GLU A 94 -3.54 -16.83 4.75
C GLU A 94 -4.05 -17.34 3.40
N PHE A 95 -4.91 -16.57 2.74
CA PHE A 95 -5.26 -16.84 1.35
C PHE A 95 -4.05 -16.69 0.42
N LEU A 96 -3.31 -15.60 0.53
CA LEU A 96 -2.14 -15.31 -0.28
C LEU A 96 -1.01 -16.34 -0.10
N TYR A 97 -0.69 -16.71 1.14
CA TYR A 97 0.42 -17.62 1.48
C TYR A 97 0.25 -19.02 0.90
N ARG A 98 -1.00 -19.47 0.71
CA ARG A 98 -1.33 -20.74 0.04
C ARG A 98 -1.01 -20.72 -1.47
N HIS A 99 -0.89 -19.54 -2.06
CA HIS A 99 -0.62 -19.33 -3.47
C HIS A 99 0.79 -18.78 -3.74
N LEU A 100 1.54 -18.41 -2.70
CA LEU A 100 2.96 -18.08 -2.84
C LEU A 100 3.78 -19.36 -3.06
N PRO A 101 4.85 -19.29 -3.87
CA PRO A 101 5.71 -20.45 -4.09
C PRO A 101 6.32 -20.94 -2.78
N ASP A 102 6.51 -22.26 -2.69
CA ASP A 102 7.23 -22.89 -1.58
C ASP A 102 8.75 -22.72 -1.77
N LYS A 103 9.20 -21.47 -1.63
CA LYS A 103 10.61 -21.07 -1.73
C LYS A 103 10.98 -20.27 -0.50
N LYS A 104 12.16 -20.57 0.04
CA LYS A 104 12.77 -19.78 1.11
C LYS A 104 13.47 -18.55 0.55
N ASN A 105 13.43 -17.46 1.31
CA ASN A 105 14.22 -16.27 1.07
C ASN A 105 15.72 -16.60 1.17
N ARG A 106 16.53 -15.85 0.43
CA ARG A 106 17.99 -15.90 0.47
C ARG A 106 18.50 -14.49 0.78
N PRO A 107 18.70 -14.16 2.06
CA PRO A 107 19.03 -12.78 2.48
C PRO A 107 20.29 -12.24 1.80
N GLU A 108 21.23 -13.11 1.41
CA GLU A 108 22.44 -12.72 0.68
C GLU A 108 22.18 -12.15 -0.73
N TYR A 109 21.00 -12.40 -1.30
CA TYR A 109 20.62 -11.90 -2.63
C TYR A 109 19.47 -10.91 -2.60
N PHE A 110 18.46 -11.15 -1.76
CA PHE A 110 17.24 -10.36 -1.77
C PHE A 110 17.17 -9.35 -0.63
N GLY A 111 17.97 -9.54 0.43
CA GLY A 111 17.88 -8.80 1.67
C GLY A 111 17.09 -9.53 2.75
N HIS A 112 17.22 -9.06 3.99
CA HIS A 112 16.58 -9.63 5.17
C HIS A 112 15.11 -9.25 5.26
N GLN A 113 14.28 -10.14 5.80
CA GLN A 113 12.83 -9.93 5.96
C GLN A 113 12.47 -9.90 7.45
N HIS A 114 12.83 -8.81 8.14
CA HIS A 114 12.76 -8.76 9.59
C HIS A 114 11.32 -8.60 10.10
N VAL A 115 10.94 -9.50 11.00
CA VAL A 115 9.76 -9.34 11.85
C VAL A 115 10.17 -8.66 13.14
N VAL A 116 9.54 -7.53 13.46
CA VAL A 116 9.94 -6.68 14.60
C VAL A 116 8.82 -6.48 15.60
N ASP A 117 9.18 -6.17 16.84
CA ASP A 117 8.22 -5.69 17.84
C ASP A 117 7.88 -4.20 17.64
N PHE A 118 6.93 -3.69 18.44
CA PHE A 118 6.50 -2.29 18.38
C PHE A 118 7.61 -1.25 18.71
N ARG A 119 8.75 -1.70 19.25
CA ARG A 119 9.93 -0.87 19.54
C ARG A 119 10.98 -0.95 18.44
N GLY A 120 10.74 -1.75 17.39
CA GLY A 120 11.67 -1.97 16.29
C GLY A 120 12.77 -3.01 16.59
N ASN A 121 12.65 -3.80 17.67
CA ASN A 121 13.60 -4.89 17.91
C ASN A 121 13.23 -6.08 17.01
N VAL A 122 14.22 -6.68 16.36
CA VAL A 122 14.03 -7.91 15.58
C VAL A 122 13.62 -9.04 16.52
N THR A 123 12.49 -9.67 16.21
CA THR A 123 11.91 -10.82 16.93
C THR A 123 11.96 -12.10 16.11
N GLY A 124 12.14 -11.98 14.79
CA GLY A 124 12.26 -13.10 13.87
C GLY A 124 12.56 -12.63 12.45
N GLU A 125 12.58 -13.57 11.53
CA GLU A 125 12.74 -13.32 10.11
C GLU A 125 11.73 -14.19 9.35
N GLU A 126 11.05 -13.62 8.35
CA GLU A 126 10.15 -14.38 7.48
C GLU A 126 10.98 -15.29 6.57
N GLU A 127 10.69 -16.59 6.58
CA GLU A 127 11.43 -17.56 5.78
C GLU A 127 10.96 -17.60 4.33
N LYS A 128 9.68 -17.31 4.06
CA LYS A 128 9.11 -17.37 2.70
C LYS A 128 9.66 -16.24 1.83
N LEU A 129 9.97 -16.51 0.56
CA LEU A 129 10.45 -15.48 -0.38
C LEU A 129 9.31 -14.48 -0.72
N LEU A 130 9.33 -13.31 -0.08
CA LEU A 130 8.22 -12.34 -0.19
C LEU A 130 8.21 -11.56 -1.51
N ILE A 131 9.34 -11.43 -2.20
CA ILE A 131 9.41 -10.73 -3.51
C ILE A 131 8.94 -11.60 -4.69
N ALA A 132 8.40 -12.79 -4.43
CA ALA A 132 7.91 -13.69 -5.47
C ALA A 132 6.46 -13.37 -5.87
N SER A 133 6.12 -13.56 -7.14
CA SER A 133 4.72 -13.56 -7.58
C SER A 133 3.92 -14.67 -6.90
N ALA A 134 2.72 -14.32 -6.43
CA ALA A 134 1.70 -15.31 -6.09
C ALA A 134 1.13 -15.94 -7.36
N ALA A 135 0.75 -17.22 -7.28
CA ALA A 135 0.01 -17.93 -8.32
C ALA A 135 -1.48 -17.51 -8.33
N LEU A 136 -1.71 -16.19 -8.42
CA LEU A 136 -3.00 -15.53 -8.45
C LEU A 136 -2.97 -14.43 -9.51
N SER A 137 -3.99 -14.40 -10.36
CA SER A 137 -4.22 -13.29 -11.30
C SER A 137 -4.68 -12.03 -10.57
N VAL A 138 -4.54 -10.89 -11.24
CA VAL A 138 -5.08 -9.60 -10.75
C VAL A 138 -6.60 -9.67 -10.49
N ASP A 139 -7.34 -10.44 -11.28
CA ASP A 139 -8.79 -10.68 -11.12
C ASP A 139 -9.09 -11.50 -9.87
N GLU A 140 -8.36 -12.58 -9.62
CA GLU A 140 -8.53 -13.40 -8.40
C GLU A 140 -8.21 -12.59 -7.14
N ILE A 141 -7.18 -11.73 -7.19
CA ILE A 141 -6.84 -10.82 -6.10
C ILE A 141 -7.97 -9.82 -5.88
N SER A 142 -8.45 -9.14 -6.92
CA SER A 142 -9.56 -8.18 -6.83
C SER A 142 -10.81 -8.82 -6.20
N LYS A 143 -11.22 -9.99 -6.70
CA LYS A 143 -12.36 -10.75 -6.15
C LYS A 143 -12.20 -11.04 -4.67
N LYS A 144 -11.02 -11.46 -4.23
CA LYS A 144 -10.79 -11.76 -2.81
C LYS A 144 -10.80 -10.50 -1.94
N VAL A 145 -10.24 -9.41 -2.43
CA VAL A 145 -10.29 -8.11 -1.72
C VAL A 145 -11.74 -7.65 -1.57
N ILE A 146 -12.56 -7.73 -2.62
CA ILE A 146 -13.98 -7.39 -2.60
C ILE A 146 -14.75 -8.29 -1.62
N GLU A 147 -14.51 -9.60 -1.64
CA GLU A 147 -15.13 -10.57 -0.72
C GLU A 147 -14.91 -10.20 0.75
N LEU A 148 -13.70 -9.75 1.09
CA LEU A 148 -13.34 -9.32 2.45
C LEU A 148 -13.74 -7.87 2.75
N GLY A 149 -14.37 -7.18 1.80
CA GLY A 149 -14.78 -5.79 1.91
C GLY A 149 -13.60 -4.82 1.99
N GLY A 150 -12.45 -5.19 1.41
CA GLY A 150 -11.23 -4.39 1.39
C GLY A 150 -11.28 -3.18 0.45
N ILE A 151 -10.09 -2.64 0.19
CA ILE A 151 -9.80 -1.61 -0.81
C ILE A 151 -8.77 -2.21 -1.78
N PHE A 152 -9.04 -2.10 -3.08
CA PHE A 152 -8.17 -2.61 -4.16
C PHE A 152 -7.62 -1.45 -4.99
N ILE A 153 -6.29 -1.31 -5.01
CA ILE A 153 -5.59 -0.23 -5.75
C ILE A 153 -4.45 -0.84 -6.56
N PRO A 154 -4.50 -0.83 -7.91
CA PRO A 154 -3.34 -1.10 -8.74
C PRO A 154 -2.22 -0.10 -8.42
N ALA A 155 -1.05 -0.62 -8.04
CA ALA A 155 0.08 0.19 -7.61
C ALA A 155 0.81 0.81 -8.80
N HIS A 156 1.42 1.99 -8.57
CA HIS A 156 2.35 2.69 -9.48
C HIS A 156 2.10 2.46 -10.98
N VAL A 157 0.87 2.75 -11.44
CA VAL A 157 0.33 2.39 -12.76
C VAL A 157 1.10 2.98 -13.93
N ASP A 158 1.87 4.05 -13.71
CA ASP A 158 2.73 4.72 -14.69
C ASP A 158 4.04 3.99 -14.98
N ARG A 159 4.45 3.04 -14.13
CA ARG A 159 5.73 2.33 -14.31
C ARG A 159 5.65 1.36 -15.49
N ARG A 160 6.82 1.03 -16.08
CA ARG A 160 6.91 0.04 -17.16
C ARG A 160 6.89 -1.41 -16.67
N THR A 161 7.36 -1.64 -15.45
CA THR A 161 7.46 -2.94 -14.82
C THR A 161 6.62 -2.94 -13.56
N PHE A 162 6.10 -4.11 -13.18
CA PHE A 162 5.31 -4.29 -11.96
C PHE A 162 3.99 -3.49 -11.90
N SER A 163 3.55 -2.93 -13.03
CA SER A 163 2.34 -2.09 -13.10
C SER A 163 1.32 -2.66 -14.08
N ILE A 164 0.05 -2.37 -13.83
CA ILE A 164 -1.05 -2.87 -14.67
C ILE A 164 -0.99 -2.34 -16.12
N LEU A 165 -0.61 -1.07 -16.32
CA LEU A 165 -0.49 -0.51 -17.66
C LEU A 165 0.77 -1.01 -18.37
N GLY A 166 1.86 -1.24 -17.63
CA GLY A 166 3.08 -1.83 -18.19
C GLY A 166 2.87 -3.24 -18.71
N GLN A 167 2.06 -4.04 -18.00
CA GLN A 167 1.80 -5.44 -18.35
C GLN A 167 0.66 -5.63 -19.35
N LEU A 168 -0.45 -4.90 -19.18
CA LEU A 168 -1.67 -5.12 -19.96
C LEU A 168 -1.93 -4.01 -20.99
N GLY A 169 -1.33 -2.83 -20.84
CA GLY A 169 -1.60 -1.65 -21.66
C GLY A 169 -2.88 -0.89 -21.33
N PHE A 170 -3.73 -1.44 -20.46
CA PHE A 170 -4.98 -0.82 -20.00
C PHE A 170 -5.39 -1.38 -18.62
N ILE A 171 -6.36 -0.75 -17.97
CA ILE A 171 -6.99 -1.28 -16.76
C ILE A 171 -8.32 -1.94 -17.17
N PRO A 172 -8.46 -3.28 -17.06
CA PRO A 172 -9.70 -3.96 -17.41
C PRO A 172 -10.90 -3.42 -16.60
N ASP A 173 -12.00 -3.12 -17.29
CA ASP A 173 -13.17 -2.46 -16.69
C ASP A 173 -13.80 -3.24 -15.54
N TYR A 174 -13.77 -4.57 -15.63
CA TYR A 174 -14.35 -5.46 -14.62
C TYR A 174 -13.59 -5.49 -13.29
N LEU A 175 -12.38 -4.92 -13.21
CA LEU A 175 -11.61 -4.88 -11.96
C LEU A 175 -12.16 -3.85 -10.97
N GLU A 176 -12.88 -2.83 -11.45
CA GLU A 176 -13.50 -1.77 -10.67
C GLU A 176 -12.64 -1.26 -9.49
N PRO A 177 -11.41 -0.78 -9.74
CA PRO A 177 -10.51 -0.39 -8.66
C PRO A 177 -11.07 0.79 -7.85
N ASP A 178 -10.87 0.75 -6.53
CA ASP A 178 -11.29 1.85 -5.65
C ASP A 178 -10.47 3.12 -5.94
N ALA A 179 -9.19 2.97 -6.29
CA ALA A 179 -8.33 4.04 -6.79
C ALA A 179 -7.21 3.45 -7.65
N VAL A 180 -6.43 4.32 -8.30
CA VAL A 180 -5.19 3.96 -8.97
C VAL A 180 -4.04 4.76 -8.40
N GLU A 181 -2.91 4.11 -8.14
CA GLU A 181 -1.73 4.79 -7.63
C GLU A 181 -0.79 5.18 -8.76
N PHE A 182 -0.33 6.42 -8.75
CA PHE A 182 0.81 6.87 -9.54
C PHE A 182 2.06 6.92 -8.68
N SER A 183 3.19 6.55 -9.28
CA SER A 183 4.48 6.54 -8.62
C SER A 183 5.00 7.96 -8.36
N ARG A 184 5.93 8.09 -7.42
CA ARG A 184 6.67 9.35 -7.18
C ARG A 184 7.47 9.89 -8.36
N ASN A 185 7.59 9.16 -9.47
CA ASN A 185 8.41 9.52 -10.63
C ASN A 185 7.65 10.37 -11.68
N ILE A 186 6.39 10.71 -11.41
CA ILE A 186 5.56 11.50 -12.33
C ILE A 186 4.80 12.56 -11.53
N THR A 187 4.73 13.78 -12.07
CA THR A 187 3.92 14.84 -11.48
C THR A 187 2.46 14.71 -11.88
N LEU A 188 1.56 15.34 -11.12
CA LEU A 188 0.14 15.40 -11.47
C LEU A 188 -0.10 16.00 -12.87
N GLU A 189 0.64 17.04 -13.25
CA GLU A 189 0.52 17.66 -14.58
C GLU A 189 0.94 16.69 -15.69
N GLU A 190 2.07 16.02 -15.53
CA GLU A 190 2.53 15.02 -16.49
C GLU A 190 1.54 13.85 -16.60
N ALA A 191 0.98 13.42 -15.47
CA ALA A 191 0.00 12.35 -15.43
C ALA A 191 -1.29 12.77 -16.17
N ARG A 192 -1.76 14.02 -16.02
CA ARG A 192 -2.92 14.57 -16.77
C ARG A 192 -2.70 14.57 -18.28
N VAL A 193 -1.47 14.79 -18.73
CA VAL A 193 -1.12 14.80 -20.16
C VAL A 193 -0.94 13.39 -20.71
N LYS A 194 -0.24 12.51 -19.98
CA LYS A 194 0.12 11.17 -20.45
C LYS A 194 -1.00 10.14 -20.28
N PHE A 195 -1.82 10.28 -19.24
CA PHE A 195 -2.86 9.32 -18.84
C PHE A 195 -4.23 10.00 -18.59
N PRO A 196 -4.74 10.83 -19.53
CA PRO A 196 -5.98 11.59 -19.33
C PRO A 196 -7.18 10.69 -19.05
N ASP A 197 -7.26 9.53 -19.72
CA ASP A 197 -8.37 8.57 -19.57
C ASP A 197 -8.37 7.89 -18.19
N ILE A 198 -7.20 7.69 -17.60
CA ILE A 198 -7.07 7.06 -16.28
C ILE A 198 -7.47 8.06 -15.19
N ILE A 199 -6.93 9.28 -15.24
CA ILE A 199 -7.21 10.33 -14.25
C ILE A 199 -8.67 10.80 -14.32
N GLY A 200 -9.26 10.83 -15.52
CA GLY A 200 -10.67 11.20 -15.69
C GLY A 200 -11.65 10.13 -15.22
N LYS A 201 -11.21 8.88 -15.08
CA LYS A 201 -12.07 7.73 -14.79
C LYS A 201 -11.99 7.24 -13.34
N TYR A 202 -10.80 7.28 -12.73
CA TYR A 202 -10.56 6.69 -11.42
C TYR A 202 -10.14 7.76 -10.40
N PRO A 203 -10.43 7.56 -9.10
CA PRO A 203 -9.73 8.27 -8.04
C PRO A 203 -8.23 7.98 -8.14
N VAL A 204 -7.43 9.03 -8.04
CA VAL A 204 -5.97 8.95 -8.21
C VAL A 204 -5.30 9.21 -6.88
N VAL A 205 -4.34 8.36 -6.51
CA VAL A 205 -3.47 8.59 -5.36
C VAL A 205 -2.00 8.64 -5.80
N PHE A 206 -1.20 9.40 -5.08
CA PHE A 206 0.25 9.40 -5.14
C PHE A 206 0.77 8.94 -3.78
N SER A 207 1.72 8.01 -3.78
CA SER A 207 2.36 7.49 -2.58
C SER A 207 3.87 7.43 -2.76
N SER A 208 4.60 7.30 -1.66
CA SER A 208 6.06 7.24 -1.72
C SER A 208 6.60 5.95 -2.34
N ASP A 209 5.91 4.82 -2.12
CA ASP A 209 6.49 3.47 -2.33
C ASP A 209 7.82 3.36 -1.55
N ALA A 210 7.78 3.83 -0.29
CA ALA A 210 8.98 4.05 0.51
C ALA A 210 9.61 2.75 0.98
N HIS A 211 10.87 2.57 0.59
CA HIS A 211 11.76 1.50 1.05
C HIS A 211 12.84 2.04 2.01
N ARG A 212 13.01 3.36 2.06
CA ARG A 212 13.88 4.10 2.98
C ARG A 212 13.11 5.24 3.63
N LEU A 213 13.58 5.71 4.78
CA LEU A 213 12.95 6.83 5.48
C LEU A 213 12.97 8.12 4.64
N GLU A 214 14.02 8.34 3.85
CA GLU A 214 14.11 9.48 2.93
C GLU A 214 13.10 9.42 1.77
N ASP A 215 12.67 8.22 1.36
CA ASP A 215 11.67 8.05 0.29
C ASP A 215 10.29 8.55 0.73
N MET A 216 10.01 8.53 2.04
CA MET A 216 8.79 9.10 2.59
C MET A 216 8.70 10.61 2.35
N VAL A 217 9.80 11.30 1.98
CA VAL A 217 9.78 12.71 1.59
C VAL A 217 9.28 12.87 0.16
N PHE A 218 7.95 12.89 -0.01
CA PHE A 218 7.29 12.98 -1.33
C PHE A 218 6.04 13.90 -1.34
N GLN A 219 5.47 14.10 -2.54
CA GLN A 219 4.21 14.82 -2.75
C GLN A 219 3.00 13.98 -2.31
N LYS A 220 2.45 14.33 -1.14
CA LYS A 220 1.38 13.55 -0.48
C LYS A 220 0.06 13.55 -1.22
N THR A 221 -0.68 12.45 -1.08
CA THR A 221 -2.13 12.43 -1.32
C THR A 221 -2.84 13.18 -0.19
N TYR A 222 -3.93 13.88 -0.50
CA TYR A 222 -4.81 14.46 0.51
C TYR A 222 -6.20 13.85 0.40
N LEU A 223 -6.74 13.37 1.52
CA LEU A 223 -8.11 12.84 1.60
C LEU A 223 -9.00 13.82 2.34
N LEU A 224 -10.15 14.18 1.77
CA LEU A 224 -11.16 15.01 2.41
C LEU A 224 -12.15 14.13 3.17
N LEU A 225 -12.02 14.05 4.49
CA LEU A 225 -12.74 13.12 5.36
C LEU A 225 -13.33 13.85 6.58
N GLU A 226 -14.31 13.28 7.28
CA GLU A 226 -14.72 13.80 8.60
C GLU A 226 -13.73 13.40 9.71
N GLU A 227 -13.22 12.18 9.61
CA GLU A 227 -12.24 11.54 10.48
C GLU A 227 -11.39 10.53 9.69
N PRO A 228 -10.15 10.24 10.12
CA PRO A 228 -9.29 9.27 9.44
C PRO A 228 -9.70 7.85 9.85
N THR A 229 -10.67 7.27 9.15
CA THR A 229 -11.09 5.87 9.33
C THR A 229 -11.14 5.12 8.01
N PHE A 230 -11.07 3.79 8.06
CA PHE A 230 -11.17 2.92 6.88
C PHE A 230 -12.43 3.21 6.04
N GLU A 231 -13.58 3.34 6.70
CA GLU A 231 -14.86 3.59 6.04
C GLU A 231 -14.90 4.98 5.37
N GLU A 232 -14.35 6.02 6.01
CA GLU A 232 -14.25 7.35 5.41
C GLU A 232 -13.33 7.34 4.18
N ILE A 233 -12.22 6.60 4.22
CA ILE A 233 -11.32 6.42 3.05
C ILE A 233 -12.07 5.74 1.90
N LYS A 234 -12.84 4.67 2.16
CA LYS A 234 -13.69 4.03 1.13
C LYS A 234 -14.70 4.99 0.53
N ARG A 235 -15.34 5.82 1.36
CA ARG A 235 -16.28 6.85 0.88
C ARG A 235 -15.58 7.91 0.04
N ALA A 236 -14.35 8.28 0.38
CA ALA A 236 -13.55 9.22 -0.39
C ALA A 236 -13.21 8.69 -1.78
N PHE A 237 -12.83 7.42 -1.89
CA PHE A 237 -12.63 6.78 -3.18
C PHE A 237 -13.93 6.70 -3.99
N LYS A 238 -15.09 6.58 -3.35
CA LYS A 238 -16.39 6.57 -4.05
C LYS A 238 -17.01 7.94 -4.30
N GLY A 239 -16.41 9.04 -3.82
CA GLY A 239 -16.98 10.38 -3.96
C GLY A 239 -18.28 10.62 -3.16
N ILE A 240 -18.53 9.85 -2.10
CA ILE A 240 -19.82 9.85 -1.37
C ILE A 240 -19.85 10.99 -0.34
N ASP A 241 -20.99 11.68 -0.23
CA ASP A 241 -21.25 12.72 0.79
C ASP A 241 -20.15 13.78 0.89
N GLY A 242 -19.57 14.14 -0.25
CA GLY A 242 -18.51 15.14 -0.38
C GLY A 242 -17.10 14.67 -0.03
N ARG A 243 -16.91 13.43 0.47
CA ARG A 243 -15.58 12.85 0.66
C ARG A 243 -14.94 12.60 -0.70
N ARG A 244 -13.65 12.88 -0.84
CA ARG A 244 -12.91 12.67 -2.08
C ARG A 244 -11.41 12.68 -1.87
N VAL A 245 -10.67 12.17 -2.85
CA VAL A 245 -9.25 12.47 -2.99
C VAL A 245 -9.08 13.90 -3.52
N ILE A 246 -8.15 14.64 -2.93
CA ILE A 246 -7.73 15.97 -3.37
C ILE A 246 -6.33 15.84 -3.96
N LEU A 247 -6.23 16.15 -5.25
CA LEU A 247 -4.98 16.26 -5.96
C LEU A 247 -4.46 17.68 -5.81
N LYS A 248 -3.28 17.84 -5.22
CA LYS A 248 -2.59 19.12 -5.06
C LYS A 248 -1.31 19.11 -5.87
N GLU A 249 -0.90 20.28 -6.33
CA GLU A 249 0.41 20.53 -6.93
C GLU A 249 1.45 20.84 -5.85
#